data_AF-A0AAT9J0E5-F1
#
_entry.id   AF-A0AAT9J0E5-F1
#
_cell.length_a   1.000
_cell.length_b   1.000
_cell.length_c   1.000
_cell.angle_alpha   90.00
_cell.angle_beta   90.00
_cell.angle_gamma   90.00
#
_symmetry.space_group_name_H-M   'P 1'
#
loop_
_entity.id
_entity.type
_entity.pdbx_description
1 polymer ?
#
loop_
_entity_poly.entity_id
_entity_poly.type
_entity_poly.pdbx_seq_one_letter_code
_entity_poly.pdbx_strand_id
1 'polypeptide(L)' 'MPTRFRPSSGTYSLKAPGQGGAGTIEADTLEASTVDLSQEFTSLITVQRAYSAASKVVTTADEMLQELLSIKR' A
#
# COMPACT_ATOMS: atom_id res chain seq x y z
N MET A 1 -7.75 -20.29 -19.25
CA MET A 1 -7.70 -18.90 -18.76
C MET A 1 -6.52 -18.19 -19.42
N PRO A 2 -6.70 -17.07 -20.15
CA PRO A 2 -5.58 -16.34 -20.74
C PRO A 2 -5.11 -15.24 -19.78
N THR A 3 -3.81 -15.25 -19.45
CA THR A 3 -3.16 -14.27 -18.58
C THR A 3 -2.91 -12.98 -19.37
N ARG A 4 -3.50 -11.86 -18.92
CA ARG A 4 -3.30 -10.53 -19.55
C ARG A 4 -1.88 -10.02 -19.26
N PHE A 5 -1.03 -9.97 -20.28
CA PHE A 5 0.29 -9.32 -20.24
C PHE A 5 0.16 -7.80 -20.21
N ARG A 6 0.78 -7.17 -19.22
CA ARG A 6 1.03 -5.72 -19.22
C ARG A 6 2.41 -5.45 -19.83
N PRO A 7 2.57 -4.42 -20.69
CA PRO A 7 3.86 -4.11 -21.33
C PRO A 7 5.01 -3.81 -20.35
N SER A 8 4.70 -3.41 -19.11
CA SER A 8 5.69 -3.00 -18.10
C SER A 8 6.36 -4.14 -17.33
N SER A 9 5.85 -5.37 -17.42
CA SER A 9 6.33 -6.51 -16.62
C SER A 9 7.15 -7.55 -17.42
N GLY A 10 7.37 -7.32 -18.71
CA GLY A 10 8.12 -8.23 -19.59
C GLY A 10 7.35 -9.50 -20.02
N THR A 11 8.00 -10.35 -20.82
CA THR A 11 7.47 -11.64 -21.28
C THR A 11 7.64 -12.72 -20.21
N TYR A 12 6.59 -13.49 -19.93
CA TYR A 12 6.67 -14.67 -19.05
C TYR A 12 7.69 -15.70 -19.56
N SER A 13 8.41 -16.33 -18.64
CA SER A 13 9.29 -17.46 -18.92
C SER A 13 8.78 -18.67 -18.14
N LEU A 14 8.17 -19.64 -18.83
CA LEU A 14 7.78 -20.91 -18.23
C LEU A 14 9.00 -21.82 -18.18
N LYS A 15 9.38 -22.29 -17.00
CA LYS A 15 10.43 -23.28 -16.79
C LYS A 15 9.93 -24.38 -15.85
N ALA A 16 10.37 -25.61 -16.07
CA ALA A 16 10.11 -26.70 -15.14
C ALA A 16 10.78 -26.41 -13.79
N PRO A 17 10.19 -26.82 -12.66
CA PRO A 17 10.78 -26.64 -11.33
C PRO A 17 12.19 -27.24 -11.29
N GLY A 18 13.16 -26.50 -10.76
CA GLY A 18 14.57 -26.90 -10.70
C GLY A 18 15.39 -26.70 -12.00
N GLN A 19 14.82 -26.15 -13.09
CA GLN A 19 15.57 -25.81 -14.30
C GLN A 19 15.70 -24.30 -14.54
N GLY A 20 16.90 -23.88 -14.93
CA GLY A 20 17.16 -22.52 -15.43
C GLY A 20 16.84 -21.39 -14.44
N GLY A 21 17.07 -21.60 -13.14
CA GLY A 21 16.85 -20.60 -12.09
C GLY A 21 15.45 -20.57 -11.46
N ALA A 22 14.54 -21.44 -11.92
CA ALA A 22 13.26 -21.65 -11.24
C ALA A 22 13.48 -22.40 -9.92
N GLY A 23 12.84 -21.95 -8.84
CA GLY A 23 12.87 -22.61 -7.54
C GLY A 23 12.38 -24.06 -7.59
N THR A 24 12.71 -24.83 -6.57
CA THR A 24 12.21 -26.20 -6.40
C THR A 24 10.80 -26.17 -5.81
N ILE A 25 9.92 -27.03 -6.31
CA ILE A 25 8.61 -27.24 -5.67
C ILE A 25 8.83 -28.23 -4.52
N GLU A 26 8.74 -27.72 -3.30
CA GLU A 26 8.65 -28.56 -2.12
C GLU A 26 7.15 -28.85 -1.88
N ALA A 27 6.77 -30.13 -1.86
CA ALA A 27 5.41 -30.54 -1.56
C ALA A 27 5.18 -30.49 -0.04
N ASP A 28 3.98 -30.11 0.37
CA ASP A 28 3.55 -30.00 1.79
C ASP A 28 4.15 -28.80 2.58
N THR A 29 4.69 -27.79 1.89
CA THR A 29 5.07 -26.50 2.50
C THR A 29 4.05 -25.41 2.19
N LEU A 30 3.71 -24.63 3.22
CA LEU A 30 2.86 -23.46 3.13
C LEU A 30 3.78 -22.23 3.05
N GLU A 31 3.76 -21.52 1.92
CA GLU A 31 4.47 -20.23 1.80
C GLU A 31 3.95 -19.27 2.86
N ALA A 32 4.74 -19.08 3.91
CA ALA A 32 4.40 -18.15 4.98
C ALA A 32 4.38 -16.73 4.42
N SER A 33 3.36 -15.96 4.77
CA SER A 33 3.29 -14.54 4.44
C SER A 33 4.59 -13.87 4.86
N THR A 34 5.28 -13.24 3.92
CA THR A 34 6.46 -12.40 4.21
C THR A 34 6.11 -11.14 5.00
N VAL A 35 4.83 -10.93 5.30
CA VAL A 35 4.31 -9.74 5.97
C VAL A 35 4.43 -9.89 7.49
N ASP A 36 5.19 -9.00 8.12
CA ASP A 36 5.20 -8.85 9.57
C ASP A 36 3.99 -8.02 10.01
N LEU A 37 3.05 -8.68 10.70
CA LEU A 37 1.83 -8.05 11.21
C LEU A 37 2.13 -6.86 12.13
N SER A 38 3.16 -6.94 12.99
CA SER A 38 3.48 -5.87 13.93
C SER A 38 3.94 -4.59 13.21
N GLN A 39 4.70 -4.76 12.13
CA GLN A 39 5.13 -3.65 11.28
C GLN A 39 3.93 -3.02 10.53
N GLU A 40 3.05 -3.85 9.96
CA GLU A 40 1.86 -3.35 9.26
C GLU A 40 0.86 -2.65 10.19
N PHE A 41 0.66 -3.15 11.41
CA PHE A 41 -0.16 -2.46 12.40
C PHE A 41 0.41 -1.08 12.77
N THR A 42 1.74 -0.97 12.91
CA THR A 42 2.41 0.30 13.18
C THR A 42 2.29 1.27 11.99
N SER A 43 2.41 0.76 10.77
CA SER A 43 2.19 1.52 9.54
C SER A 43 0.76 2.06 9.49
N LEU A 44 -0.24 1.22 9.76
CA LEU A 44 -1.65 1.62 9.81
C LEU A 44 -1.92 2.69 10.88
N ILE A 45 -1.33 2.56 12.07
CA ILE A 45 -1.48 3.57 13.13
C ILE A 45 -0.87 4.91 12.68
N THR A 46 0.28 4.87 12.02
CA THR A 46 0.96 6.08 11.53
C THR A 46 0.12 6.79 10.48
N VAL A 47 -0.43 6.04 9.51
CA VAL A 47 -1.32 6.58 8.47
C VAL A 47 -2.57 7.21 9.09
N GLN A 48 -3.20 6.54 10.07
CA GLN A 48 -4.39 7.07 10.75
C GLN A 48 -4.11 8.37 11.52
N ARG A 49 -2.94 8.47 12.19
CA ARG A 49 -2.53 9.70 12.88
C ARG A 49 -2.25 10.82 11.89
N ALA A 50 -1.61 10.53 10.75
CA ALA A 50 -1.37 11.50 9.70
C ALA A 50 -2.68 12.04 9.11
N TYR A 51 -3.65 11.17 8.83
CA TYR A 51 -4.98 11.58 8.38
C TYR A 51 -5.69 12.46 9.42
N SER A 52 -5.66 12.05 10.69
CA SER A 52 -6.29 12.81 11.78
C SER A 52 -5.64 14.19 11.99
N ALA A 53 -4.32 14.30 11.83
CA ALA A 53 -3.61 15.57 11.89
C ALA A 53 -3.95 16.46 10.69
N ALA A 54 -3.99 15.90 9.47
CA ALA A 54 -4.39 16.62 8.27
C ALA A 54 -5.81 17.16 8.37
N SER A 55 -6.76 16.37 8.86
CA SER A 55 -8.15 16.82 9.07
C SER A 55 -8.23 17.99 10.05
N LYS A 56 -7.48 17.96 11.16
CA LYS A 56 -7.43 19.09 12.10
C LYS A 56 -6.87 20.35 11.46
N VAL A 57 -5.81 20.24 10.66
CA VAL A 57 -5.24 21.39 9.93
C VAL A 57 -6.28 22.00 8.98
N VAL A 58 -7.00 21.18 8.23
CA VAL A 58 -8.08 21.66 7.34
C VAL A 58 -9.17 22.36 8.13
N THR A 59 -9.66 21.76 9.22
CA THR A 59 -10.69 22.41 10.06
C THR A 59 -10.22 23.76 10.62
N THR A 60 -8.99 23.82 11.13
CA THR A 60 -8.44 25.10 11.64
C THR A 60 -8.26 26.13 10.53
N ALA A 61 -7.91 25.70 9.31
CA ALA A 61 -7.81 26.60 8.17
C ALA A 61 -9.19 27.13 7.75
N ASP A 62 -10.22 26.28 7.77
CA ASP A 62 -11.60 26.66 7.47
C ASP A 62 -12.16 27.66 8.51
N GLU A 63 -11.89 27.43 9.79
CA GLU A 63 -12.27 28.36 10.88
C GLU A 63 -11.64 29.74 10.68
N MET A 64 -10.33 29.80 10.39
CA MET A 64 -9.64 31.06 10.10
C MET A 64 -10.18 31.74 8.83
N LEU A 65 -10.49 30.97 7.78
CA LEU A 65 -11.09 31.51 6.55
C LEU A 65 -12.48 32.12 6.81
N GLN A 66 -13.28 31.47 7.65
CA GLN A 66 -14.59 31.98 8.06
C GLN A 66 -14.47 33.29 8.85
N GLU A 67 -13.48 33.39 9.74
CA GLU A 67 -13.20 34.59 10.51
C GLU A 67 -12.73 35.75 9.60
N LEU A 68 -11.86 35.48 8.62
CA LEU A 68 -11.44 36.50 7.63
C LEU A 68 -12.60 37.01 6.78
N LEU A 69 -13.54 36.14 6.41
CA LEU A 69 -14.73 36.53 5.65
C LEU A 69 -15.72 37.34 6.48
N SER A 70 -15.76 37.14 7.80
CA SER A 70 -16.65 37.90 8.70
C SER A 70 -16.14 39.32 8.95
N ILE A 71 -14.81 39.54 8.99
CA ILE A 71 -14.17 40.86 9.14
C ILE A 71 -14.40 41.74 7.90
N LYS A 72 -14.59 41.16 6.71
CA LYS A 72 -14.82 41.90 5.46
C LYS A 72 -16.24 42.47 5.33
N ARG A 73 -17.16 42.17 6.26
CA ARG A 73 -18.52 42.71 6.27
C ARG A 73 -18.62 44.06 6.98
#